data_AF-A0A1G9NU73-F1
#
_entry.id   AF-A0A1G9NU73-F1
#
_cell.length_a   1.000
_cell.length_b   1.000
_cell.length_c   1.000
_cell.angle_alpha   90.00
_cell.angle_beta   90.00
_cell.angle_gamma   90.00
#
_symmetry.space_group_name_H-M   'P 1'
#
loop_
_entity.id
_entity.type
_entity.pdbx_description
1 polymer ?
#
loop_
_entity_poly.entity_id
_entity_poly.type
_entity_poly.pdbx_seq_one_letter_code
_entity_poly.pdbx_strand_id
1 'polypeptide(L)'
;MMKEDEFILLLEQTMADDEVKKTPECLQMLSDSKTRLNQGEPASFVAARLSKSISWYLVTHHYKAPKAIIDFSKSFLDAPAKHRGQISIAFWLSNLFHW
;
A
#
# COMPACT_ATOMS: atom_id res chain seq x y z
N MET A 1 3.02 11.81 -8.95
CA MET A 1 3.22 10.37 -8.78
C MET A 1 4.32 10.26 -7.77
N MET A 2 4.16 9.45 -6.72
CA MET A 2 5.20 9.23 -5.72
C MET A 2 6.51 8.87 -6.42
N LYS A 3 7.63 9.43 -5.97
CA LYS A 3 8.93 9.08 -6.57
C LYS A 3 9.29 7.65 -6.21
N GLU A 4 10.08 6.99 -7.05
CA GLU A 4 10.48 5.59 -6.82
C GLU A 4 11.21 5.41 -5.47
N ASP A 5 12.19 6.27 -5.17
CA ASP A 5 12.93 6.23 -3.91
C ASP A 5 12.03 6.44 -2.69
N GLU A 6 11.01 7.30 -2.83
CA GLU A 6 10.03 7.59 -1.78
C GLU A 6 9.13 6.37 -1.53
N PHE A 7 8.70 5.68 -2.60
CA PHE A 7 7.94 4.44 -2.49
C PHE A 7 8.72 3.33 -1.80
N ILE A 8 9.99 3.13 -2.20
CA ILE A 8 10.86 2.12 -1.61
C ILE A 8 11.09 2.41 -0.13
N LEU A 9 11.38 3.68 0.22
CA LEU A 9 11.58 4.08 1.61
C LEU A 9 10.32 3.83 2.45
N LEU A 10 9.15 4.24 1.98
CA LEU A 10 7.88 4.04 2.69
C LEU A 10 7.54 2.55 2.84
N LEU A 11 7.82 1.74 1.82
CA LEU A 11 7.66 0.28 1.87
C LEU A 11 8.52 -0.31 2.99
N GLU A 12 9.81 0.03 3.04
CA GLU A 12 10.73 -0.48 4.06
C GLU A 12 10.36 -0.02 5.48
N GLN A 13 9.97 1.23 5.64
CA GLN A 13 9.48 1.76 6.92
C GLN A 13 8.23 1.02 7.39
N THR A 14 7.29 0.74 6.48
CA THR A 14 6.05 0.01 6.80
C THR A 14 6.35 -1.43 7.20
N MET A 15 7.30 -2.10 6.54
CA MET A 15 7.76 -3.45 6.91
C MET A 15 8.46 -3.49 8.28
N ALA A 16 9.06 -2.38 8.70
CA ALA A 16 9.77 -2.29 9.98
C ALA A 16 8.83 -2.11 11.18
N ASP A 17 7.56 -1.77 10.97
CA ASP A 17 6.56 -1.60 12.03
C ASP A 17 6.24 -2.91 12.76
N ASP A 18 6.15 -2.87 14.09
CA ASP A 18 5.99 -4.07 14.91
C ASP A 18 4.61 -4.73 14.75
N GLU A 19 3.55 -3.96 14.51
CA GLU A 19 2.21 -4.50 14.28
C GLU A 19 2.10 -5.11 12.88
N VAL A 20 2.82 -4.55 11.89
CA VAL A 20 2.97 -5.15 10.57
C VAL A 20 3.73 -6.47 10.62
N LYS A 21 4.85 -6.54 11.37
CA LYS A 21 5.60 -7.79 11.56
C LYS A 21 4.79 -8.89 12.22
N LYS A 22 3.85 -8.53 13.10
CA LYS A 22 2.91 -9.48 13.75
C LYS A 22 1.73 -9.86 12.87
N THR A 23 1.57 -9.25 11.70
CA THR A 23 0.47 -9.49 10.77
C THR A 23 1.00 -10.16 9.50
N PRO A 24 1.05 -11.51 9.44
CA PRO A 24 1.74 -12.24 8.37
C PRO A 24 1.26 -11.90 6.97
N GLU A 25 -0.04 -11.69 6.78
CA GLU A 25 -0.61 -11.34 5.47
C GLU A 25 -0.14 -9.95 4.99
N CYS A 26 -0.12 -8.95 5.88
CA CYS A 26 0.43 -7.64 5.56
C CYS A 26 1.92 -7.73 5.23
N LEU A 27 2.70 -8.44 6.05
CA LEU A 27 4.13 -8.60 5.82
C LEU A 27 4.42 -9.32 4.49
N GLN A 28 3.61 -10.32 4.13
CA GLN A 28 3.73 -11.03 2.86
C GLN A 28 3.50 -10.10 1.67
N MET A 29 2.43 -9.30 1.66
CA MET A 29 2.15 -8.35 0.58
C MET A 29 3.30 -7.35 0.35
N LEU A 30 3.89 -6.85 1.43
CA LEU A 30 5.03 -5.93 1.36
C LEU A 30 6.31 -6.64 0.90
N SER A 31 6.55 -7.86 1.39
CA SER A 31 7.72 -8.68 1.01
C SER A 31 7.70 -9.09 -0.46
N ASP A 32 6.53 -9.46 -0.99
CA ASP A 32 6.33 -9.76 -2.41
C ASP A 32 6.62 -8.53 -3.27
N SER A 33 6.20 -7.35 -2.81
CA SER A 33 6.45 -6.09 -3.48
C SER A 33 7.94 -5.74 -3.48
N LYS A 34 8.62 -5.91 -2.34
CA LYS A 34 10.08 -5.74 -2.24
C LYS A 34 10.85 -6.70 -3.15
N THR A 35 10.43 -7.95 -3.22
CA THR A 35 11.03 -8.96 -4.11
C THR A 35 10.93 -8.56 -5.58
N ARG A 36 9.77 -8.04 -6.00
CA ARG A 36 9.55 -7.59 -7.38
C ARG A 36 10.38 -6.36 -7.75
N LEU A 37 10.51 -5.41 -6.83
CA LEU A 37 11.42 -4.27 -7.00
C LEU A 37 12.87 -4.76 -7.19
N ASN A 38 13.32 -5.70 -6.36
CA ASN A 38 14.66 -6.29 -6.48
C ASN A 38 14.87 -7.07 -7.79
N GLN A 39 13.79 -7.55 -8.42
CA GLN A 39 13.81 -8.19 -9.74
C GLN A 39 13.79 -7.18 -10.91
N GLY A 40 13.76 -5.87 -10.62
CA GLY A 40 13.74 -4.82 -11.62
C GLY A 40 12.36 -4.50 -12.19
N GLU A 41 11.27 -4.97 -11.56
CA GLU A 41 9.91 -4.55 -11.95
C GLU A 41 9.74 -3.05 -11.64
N PRO A 42 9.22 -2.22 -12.58
CA PRO A 42 9.14 -0.79 -12.33
C PRO A 42 8.25 -0.47 -11.13
N ALA A 43 8.71 0.44 -10.27
CA ALA A 43 8.04 0.78 -9.02
C ALA A 43 6.57 1.20 -9.19
N SER A 44 6.22 1.84 -10.31
CA SER A 44 4.84 2.20 -10.63
C SER A 44 3.90 0.99 -10.77
N PHE A 45 4.36 -0.11 -11.38
CA PHE A 45 3.58 -1.34 -11.51
C PHE A 45 3.48 -2.08 -10.17
N VAL A 46 4.59 -2.13 -9.42
CA VAL A 46 4.61 -2.73 -8.07
C VAL A 46 3.66 -1.97 -7.14
N ALA A 47 3.73 -0.64 -7.12
CA ALA A 47 2.85 0.22 -6.32
C ALA A 47 1.37 0.03 -6.68
N ALA A 48 1.02 -0.02 -7.96
CA ALA A 48 -0.35 -0.26 -8.41
C ALA A 48 -0.88 -1.63 -7.93
N ARG A 49 -0.07 -2.68 -8.03
CA ARG A 49 -0.42 -4.03 -7.56
C ARG A 49 -0.58 -4.06 -6.04
N LEU A 50 0.38 -3.48 -5.32
CA LEU A 50 0.36 -3.42 -3.85
C LEU A 50 -0.86 -2.65 -3.35
N SER A 51 -1.19 -1.52 -3.96
CA SER A 51 -2.41 -0.76 -3.65
C SER A 51 -3.67 -1.62 -3.80
N LYS A 52 -3.77 -2.43 -4.86
CA LYS A 52 -4.89 -3.37 -5.04
C LYS A 52 -4.93 -4.43 -3.94
N SER A 53 -3.78 -5.03 -3.60
CA SER A 53 -3.69 -6.03 -2.53
C SER A 53 -4.08 -5.46 -1.17
N ILE A 54 -3.60 -4.26 -0.82
CA ILE A 54 -3.98 -3.59 0.43
C ILE A 54 -5.48 -3.25 0.41
N SER A 55 -6.04 -2.82 -0.71
CA SER A 55 -7.50 -2.56 -0.81
C SER A 55 -8.30 -3.81 -0.49
N TRP A 56 -7.89 -4.94 -1.07
CA TRP A 56 -8.54 -6.23 -0.86
C TRP A 56 -8.42 -6.65 0.61
N TYR A 57 -7.22 -6.58 1.19
CA TYR A 57 -6.98 -6.86 2.60
C TYR A 57 -7.88 -6.04 3.52
N LEU A 58 -7.97 -4.72 3.29
CA LEU A 58 -8.82 -3.84 4.09
C LEU A 58 -10.29 -4.26 4.02
N VAL A 59 -10.81 -4.57 2.83
CA VAL A 59 -12.21 -5.02 2.67
C VAL A 59 -12.44 -6.36 3.38
N THR A 60 -11.55 -7.34 3.19
CA THR A 60 -11.73 -8.69 3.76
C THR A 60 -11.51 -8.74 5.27
N HIS A 61 -10.73 -7.80 5.82
CA HIS A 61 -10.47 -7.68 7.26
C HIS A 61 -11.33 -6.63 7.96
N HIS A 62 -12.43 -6.20 7.33
CA HIS A 62 -13.35 -5.19 7.90
C HIS A 62 -12.62 -3.91 8.35
N TYR A 63 -11.62 -3.49 7.58
CA TYR A 63 -10.79 -2.30 7.79
C TYR A 63 -9.96 -2.33 9.08
N LYS A 64 -9.79 -3.52 9.67
CA LYS A 64 -8.85 -3.73 10.77
C LYS A 64 -7.46 -4.03 10.21
N ALA A 65 -6.58 -3.05 10.29
CA ALA A 65 -5.20 -3.15 9.82
C ALA A 65 -4.25 -2.41 10.76
N PRO A 66 -2.96 -2.79 10.80
CA PRO A 66 -1.94 -1.99 11.45
C PRO A 66 -1.98 -0.54 10.97
N LYS A 67 -1.77 0.42 11.88
CA LYS A 67 -1.79 1.85 11.55
C LYS A 67 -0.83 2.18 10.41
N ALA A 68 0.35 1.57 10.40
CA ALA A 68 1.34 1.74 9.34
C ALA A 68 0.82 1.34 7.95
N ILE A 69 -0.01 0.28 7.84
CA ILE A 69 -0.63 -0.11 6.56
C ILE A 69 -1.66 0.94 6.11
N ILE A 70 -2.43 1.47 7.04
CA ILE A 70 -3.42 2.52 6.75
C ILE A 70 -2.70 3.80 6.31
N ASP A 71 -1.65 4.22 7.00
CA ASP A 71 -0.90 5.43 6.65
C ASP A 71 -0.12 5.25 5.34
N PHE A 72 0.50 4.09 5.12
CA PHE A 72 1.10 3.73 3.84
C PHE A 72 0.06 3.75 2.71
N SER A 73 -1.16 3.26 2.95
CA SER A 73 -2.21 3.25 1.94
C SER A 73 -2.64 4.65 1.49
N LYS A 74 -2.55 5.65 2.37
CA LYS A 74 -2.85 7.05 2.05
C LYS A 74 -1.85 7.65 1.07
N SER A 75 -0.60 7.21 1.10
CA SER A 75 0.44 7.70 0.19
C SER A 75 0.11 7.39 -1.30
N PHE A 76 -0.74 6.39 -1.56
CA PHE A 76 -1.25 6.11 -2.91
C PHE A 76 -2.35 7.08 -3.37
N LEU A 77 -3.00 7.81 -2.45
CA LEU A 77 -4.12 8.72 -2.74
C LEU A 77 -3.67 10.06 -3.33
N ASP A 78 -2.45 10.47 -3.01
CA ASP A 78 -1.79 11.66 -3.54
C ASP A 78 -1.25 11.45 -4.97
N ALA A 79 -1.50 10.27 -5.56
CA ALA A 79 -1.24 10.04 -6.97
C ALA A 79 -2.11 10.97 -7.85
N PRO A 80 -1.55 11.58 -8.92
CA PRO A 80 -2.27 12.51 -9.79
C PRO A 80 -3.57 11.91 -10.31
N ALA A 81 -4.63 12.73 -10.39
CA ALA A 81 -6.00 12.33 -10.74
C ALA A 81 -6.11 11.38 -11.97
N LYS A 82 -5.21 11.50 -12.94
CA LYS A 82 -5.12 10.63 -14.13
C LYS A 82 -4.92 9.14 -13.83
N HIS A 83 -4.48 8.78 -12.62
CA HIS A 83 -4.22 7.39 -12.19
C HIS A 83 -5.20 6.90 -11.12
N ARG A 84 -6.09 7.78 -10.61
CA ARG A 84 -7.05 7.43 -9.54
C ARG A 84 -8.06 6.37 -9.95
N GLY A 85 -8.41 6.28 -11.23
CA GLY A 85 -9.30 5.23 -11.75
C GLY A 85 -8.76 3.81 -11.64
N GLN A 86 -7.44 3.65 -11.40
CA GLN A 86 -6.79 2.34 -11.20
C GLN A 86 -6.56 1.99 -9.73
N ILE A 87 -6.79 2.93 -8.82
CA ILE A 87 -6.46 2.80 -7.40
C ILE A 87 -7.77 2.61 -6.62
N SER A 88 -8.19 1.36 -6.43
CA SER A 88 -9.40 0.99 -5.68
C SER A 88 -9.41 1.50 -4.23
N ILE A 89 -8.23 1.73 -3.65
CA ILE A 89 -8.09 2.08 -2.23
C ILE A 89 -8.64 3.48 -1.91
N ALA A 90 -8.58 4.39 -2.89
CA ALA A 90 -9.06 5.76 -2.74
C ALA A 90 -10.55 5.84 -2.47
N PHE A 91 -11.33 5.06 -3.22
CA PHE A 91 -12.77 5.01 -3.08
C PHE A 91 -13.21 4.47 -1.70
N TRP A 92 -12.54 3.43 -1.20
CA TRP A 92 -12.88 2.83 0.08
C TRP A 92 -12.46 3.72 1.26
N LEU A 93 -11.24 4.25 1.23
CA LEU A 93 -10.74 5.09 2.32
C LEU A 93 -11.51 6.40 2.44
N SER A 94 -11.92 7.02 1.33
CA SER A 94 -12.72 8.26 1.37
C SER A 94 -14.12 8.07 1.95
N ASN A 95 -14.70 6.86 1.85
CA ASN A 95 -16.04 6.57 2.36
C ASN A 95 -16.07 6.06 3.80
N LEU A 96 -14.94 5.63 4.36
CA LEU A 96 -14.86 5.00 5.68
C LEU A 96 -14.14 5.83 6.72
N PHE A 97 -13.19 6.65 6.28
CA PHE A 97 -12.50 7.59 7.14
C PHE A 97 -12.99 8.98 6.75
N HIS A 98 -14.09 9.44 7.39
CA HIS A 98 -14.48 10.84 7.36
C HIS A 98 -13.39 11.63 8.09
N TRP A 99 -12.67 12.48 7.35
CA TRP A 99 -11.75 13.48 7.88
C TRP A 99 -12.50 14.79 8.12
#